data_AF-A0A2N1CA94-F1
#
_entry.id   AF-A0A2N1CA94-F1
#
_cell.length_a   1.000
_cell.length_b   1.000
_cell.length_c   1.000
_cell.angle_alpha   90.00
_cell.angle_beta   90.00
_cell.angle_gamma   90.00
#
_symmetry.space_group_name_H-M   'P 1'
#
loop_
_entity.id
_entity.type
_entity.pdbx_description
1 polymer ?
#
loop_
_entity_poly.entity_id
_entity_poly.type
_entity_poly.pdbx_seq_one_letter_code
_entity_poly.pdbx_strand_id
1 'polypeptide(L)'
;MVQAKDYTPNDVYAEALLLEKNIKQWHLKEGKLNPWVTIAVENHYKPRHVFQKAVVIIEKINRYRVNVLKIGAIPVNYPGGREITPNEVYNQVYFARQELLAMLNNINIVIEDTSIKQKVTGKAPNDVYAKLEEISLALDGSLGLRGISPSDVYVASQQIVSLARFLRVSQNLPVISPIAKRTKNKHPNHTLAAVKALTVRINAIDKSLSMDPVRVIDVPKRVISPSDVYSAMGIVFAELQRIQYHLGLERYFPQELTKTAITSDDIIFNINYAQDLLPPFLDKRKLQQYDVSLLIKTPNDVYSLTHHILKELFKFCRLKGIRIPPFIIPKVKNLQPRHVFTQGLETLEMIVLLRENQGLGLSAAQNYPEKEITPQEVFDLSLRVDEYLNMVFTESGMVTGTWIIKDEIEYFFDKKPSDAYINMWKIASTLKAILSNQGFDENHLFQKVDYLVNKIDKLNSHFAAASAVDKKQAVKKIVPVNKQYKNTKTIGNKDVLQKAFYLKKLIAQINTQQGLSTNASVSLPKVSNVKIADIYSVFWQLDLGISEMGLFWGIDTQAVKSVKVNNKQLIDVYRKLLTLEENLLMLSRYSIQVNSRNNG
;
A
#
# COMPACT_ATOMS: atom_id res chain seq x y z
N MET A 1 23.03 15.80 -4.11
CA MET A 1 21.70 15.15 -4.23
C MET A 1 21.22 14.88 -2.82
N VAL A 2 20.01 15.34 -2.47
CA VAL A 2 19.39 14.98 -1.18
C VAL A 2 19.01 13.50 -1.26
N GLN A 3 19.59 12.68 -0.39
CA GLN A 3 19.22 11.27 -0.31
C GLN A 3 17.75 11.19 0.11
N ALA A 4 16.95 10.42 -0.63
CA ALA A 4 15.54 10.22 -0.29
C ALA A 4 15.40 9.79 1.17
N LYS A 5 14.37 10.27 1.86
CA LYS A 5 14.19 9.95 3.29
C LYS A 5 13.90 8.46 3.42
N ASP A 6 14.90 7.70 3.86
CA ASP A 6 14.70 6.34 4.32
C ASP A 6 14.00 6.37 5.68
N TYR A 7 12.87 5.66 5.78
CA TYR A 7 12.18 5.50 7.04
C TYR A 7 13.02 4.66 7.98
N THR A 8 12.98 5.03 9.25
CA THR A 8 13.66 4.33 10.35
C THR A 8 12.62 3.64 11.23
N PRO A 9 13.03 2.74 12.14
CA PRO A 9 12.10 2.19 13.14
C PRO A 9 11.38 3.27 13.97
N ASN A 10 11.97 4.46 14.13
CA ASN A 10 11.31 5.60 14.79
C ASN A 10 10.08 6.07 14.00
N ASP A 11 10.20 6.20 12.68
CA ASP A 11 9.10 6.62 11.81
C ASP A 11 7.99 5.57 11.82
N VAL A 12 8.35 4.28 11.78
CA VAL A 12 7.38 3.18 11.86
C VAL A 12 6.67 3.16 13.22
N TYR A 13 7.41 3.38 14.32
CA TYR A 13 6.81 3.45 15.65
C TYR A 13 5.85 4.64 15.77
N ALA A 14 6.23 5.80 15.23
CA ALA A 14 5.37 6.99 15.22
C ALA A 14 4.06 6.73 14.43
N GLU A 15 4.14 6.03 13.30
CA GLU A 15 2.95 5.62 12.54
C GLU A 15 2.09 4.61 13.32
N ALA A 16 2.71 3.67 14.03
CA ALA A 16 2.01 2.74 14.90
C ALA A 16 1.27 3.46 16.05
N LEU A 17 1.85 4.53 16.63
CA LEU A 17 1.16 5.35 17.64
C LEU A 17 -0.07 6.08 17.07
N LEU A 18 -0.03 6.53 15.82
CA LEU A 18 -1.20 7.12 15.16
C LEU A 18 -2.29 6.08 14.95
N LEU A 19 -1.92 4.86 14.53
CA LEU A 19 -2.85 3.74 14.41
C LEU A 19 -3.48 3.36 15.76
N GLU A 20 -2.68 3.24 16.82
CA GLU A 20 -3.17 3.04 18.19
C GLU A 20 -4.17 4.14 18.60
N LYS A 21 -3.83 5.41 18.36
CA LYS A 21 -4.72 6.53 18.67
C LYS A 21 -6.06 6.40 17.94
N ASN A 22 -6.05 6.05 16.66
CA ASN A 22 -7.28 5.88 15.88
C ASN A 22 -8.13 4.73 16.42
N ILE A 23 -7.53 3.60 16.81
CA ILE A 23 -8.26 2.48 17.41
C ILE A 23 -8.85 2.85 18.77
N LYS A 24 -8.10 3.57 19.62
CA LYS A 24 -8.62 4.05 20.90
C LYS A 24 -9.82 4.98 20.74
N GLN A 25 -9.76 5.90 19.78
CA GLN A 25 -10.89 6.78 19.48
C GLN A 25 -12.09 6.01 18.92
N TRP A 26 -11.86 5.00 18.09
CA TRP A 26 -12.90 4.10 17.61
C TRP A 26 -13.57 3.35 18.77
N HIS A 27 -12.81 2.70 19.64
CA HIS A 27 -13.34 2.00 20.81
C HIS A 27 -14.13 2.91 21.74
N LEU A 28 -13.63 4.12 22.00
CA LEU A 28 -14.35 5.13 22.79
C LEU A 28 -15.72 5.46 22.18
N LYS A 29 -15.78 5.65 20.86
CA LYS A 29 -17.03 5.94 20.14
C LYS A 29 -18.01 4.76 20.12
N GLU A 30 -17.53 3.54 20.21
CA GLU A 30 -18.35 2.34 20.37
C GLU A 30 -18.72 2.03 21.82
N GLY A 31 -18.26 2.83 22.79
CA GLY A 31 -18.46 2.54 24.22
C GLY A 31 -17.70 1.32 24.72
N LYS A 32 -16.67 0.87 23.99
CA LYS A 32 -15.80 -0.25 24.39
C LYS A 32 -14.68 0.29 25.29
N LEU A 33 -14.68 -0.13 26.54
CA LEU A 33 -13.70 0.29 27.57
C LEU A 33 -12.69 -0.82 27.89
N ASN A 34 -12.38 -1.69 26.94
CA ASN A 34 -11.40 -2.75 27.18
C ASN A 34 -10.04 -2.13 27.55
N PRO A 35 -9.39 -2.62 28.61
CA PRO A 35 -8.08 -2.10 29.00
C PRO A 35 -7.07 -2.35 27.88
N TRP A 36 -6.26 -1.33 27.58
CA TRP A 36 -5.19 -1.45 26.60
C TRP A 36 -4.07 -2.31 27.20
N VAL A 37 -3.87 -3.50 26.65
CA VAL A 37 -2.81 -4.42 27.09
C VAL A 37 -1.48 -3.87 26.61
N THR A 38 -0.51 -3.71 27.52
CA THR A 38 0.88 -3.34 27.18
C THR A 38 1.71 -4.60 27.04
N ILE A 39 2.55 -4.66 26.01
CA ILE A 39 3.40 -5.82 25.72
C ILE A 39 4.86 -5.48 26.04
N ALA A 40 5.53 -6.39 26.76
CA ALA A 40 6.94 -6.26 27.05
C ALA A 40 7.76 -6.31 25.76
N VAL A 41 8.76 -5.42 25.64
CA VAL A 41 9.64 -5.41 24.48
C VAL A 41 10.61 -6.60 24.57
N GLU A 42 10.58 -7.46 23.57
CA GLU A 42 11.51 -8.58 23.47
C GLU A 42 12.61 -8.29 22.44
N ASN A 43 13.85 -8.63 22.79
CA ASN A 43 15.01 -8.39 21.91
C ASN A 43 15.17 -9.53 20.90
N HIS A 44 14.92 -9.30 19.60
CA HIS A 44 15.28 -10.20 18.46
C HIS A 44 14.48 -9.95 17.17
N TYR A 45 13.42 -9.13 17.20
CA TYR A 45 12.61 -8.86 16.02
C TYR A 45 13.37 -8.06 14.97
N LYS A 46 13.05 -8.35 13.72
CA LYS A 46 13.62 -7.74 12.52
C LYS A 46 12.49 -7.16 11.68
N PRO A 47 12.77 -6.25 10.71
CA PRO A 47 11.74 -5.62 9.89
C PRO A 47 10.72 -6.60 9.28
N ARG A 48 11.13 -7.79 8.82
CA ARG A 48 10.21 -8.83 8.33
C ARG A 48 9.15 -9.28 9.35
N HIS A 49 9.50 -9.36 10.64
CA HIS A 49 8.56 -9.73 11.71
C HIS A 49 7.56 -8.61 11.95
N VAL A 50 8.05 -7.37 11.95
CA VAL A 50 7.20 -6.18 12.11
C VAL A 50 6.25 -6.04 10.92
N PHE A 51 6.73 -6.27 9.70
CA PHE A 51 5.90 -6.29 8.49
C PHE A 51 4.80 -7.34 8.60
N GLN A 52 5.16 -8.57 8.94
CA GLN A 52 4.18 -9.64 9.09
C GLN A 52 3.15 -9.30 10.18
N LYS A 53 3.56 -8.64 11.27
CA LYS A 53 2.61 -8.18 12.29
C LYS A 53 1.66 -7.10 11.77
N ALA A 54 2.14 -6.19 10.92
CA ALA A 54 1.29 -5.22 10.24
C ALA A 54 0.31 -5.90 9.26
N VAL A 55 0.72 -6.97 8.59
CA VAL A 55 -0.19 -7.84 7.79
C VAL A 55 -1.29 -8.43 8.66
N VAL A 56 -0.96 -8.99 9.83
CA VAL A 56 -1.97 -9.52 10.76
C VAL A 56 -3.00 -8.46 11.15
N ILE A 57 -2.56 -7.21 11.37
CA ILE A 57 -3.49 -6.10 11.65
C ILE A 57 -4.42 -5.83 10.46
N ILE A 58 -3.89 -5.79 9.23
CA ILE A 58 -4.70 -5.65 8.01
C ILE A 58 -5.72 -6.78 7.90
N GLU A 59 -5.32 -8.03 8.15
CA GLU A 59 -6.24 -9.17 8.10
C GLU A 59 -7.34 -9.06 9.17
N LYS A 60 -7.02 -8.55 10.36
CA LYS A 60 -8.04 -8.27 11.39
C LYS A 60 -9.01 -7.18 10.94
N ILE A 61 -8.52 -6.07 10.37
CA ILE A 61 -9.37 -5.03 9.76
C ILE A 61 -10.26 -5.66 8.67
N ASN A 62 -9.67 -6.47 7.79
CA ASN A 62 -10.38 -7.15 6.71
C ASN A 62 -11.48 -8.10 7.23
N ARG A 63 -11.20 -8.87 8.28
CA ARG A 63 -12.19 -9.71 8.96
C ARG A 63 -13.33 -8.88 9.52
N TYR A 64 -13.06 -7.73 10.15
CA TYR A 64 -14.12 -6.84 10.62
C TYR A 64 -14.99 -6.36 9.45
N ARG A 65 -14.37 -5.93 8.34
CA ARG A 65 -15.08 -5.49 7.13
C ARG A 65 -16.00 -6.56 6.55
N VAL A 66 -15.51 -7.79 6.42
CA VAL A 66 -16.24 -8.90 5.77
C VAL A 66 -17.26 -9.54 6.72
N ASN A 67 -16.88 -9.77 7.97
CA ASN A 67 -17.69 -10.55 8.90
C ASN A 67 -18.68 -9.69 9.68
N VAL A 68 -18.30 -8.47 10.05
CA VAL A 68 -19.13 -7.56 10.85
C VAL A 68 -19.85 -6.55 9.96
N LEU A 69 -19.12 -5.80 9.14
CA LEU A 69 -19.69 -4.69 8.38
C LEU A 69 -20.33 -5.08 7.05
N LYS A 70 -19.97 -6.23 6.48
CA LYS A 70 -20.42 -6.69 5.14
C LYS A 70 -20.09 -5.73 4.00
N ILE A 71 -18.96 -5.02 4.10
CA ILE A 71 -18.51 -4.01 3.11
C ILE A 71 -17.34 -4.50 2.25
N GLY A 72 -17.29 -5.80 1.94
CA GLY A 72 -16.26 -6.38 1.07
C GLY A 72 -14.85 -6.44 1.67
N ALA A 73 -14.04 -7.34 1.11
CA ALA A 73 -12.65 -7.55 1.51
C ALA A 73 -11.71 -6.47 0.95
N ILE A 74 -10.56 -6.27 1.60
CA ILE A 74 -9.44 -5.45 1.12
C ILE A 74 -8.20 -6.31 0.85
N PRO A 75 -7.29 -5.88 -0.03
CA PRO A 75 -6.07 -6.61 -0.32
C PRO A 75 -5.16 -6.72 0.89
N VAL A 76 -4.45 -7.83 0.97
CA VAL A 76 -3.49 -8.13 2.02
C VAL A 76 -2.15 -8.33 1.33
N ASN A 77 -1.28 -7.33 1.37
CA ASN A 77 0.03 -7.45 0.72
C ASN A 77 0.90 -8.45 1.47
N TYR A 78 1.39 -9.47 0.75
CA TYR A 78 2.45 -10.34 1.24
C TYR A 78 3.70 -10.11 0.40
N PRO A 79 4.85 -9.84 1.02
CA PRO A 79 6.06 -9.60 0.27
C PRO A 79 6.54 -10.95 -0.28
N GLY A 80 6.74 -11.02 -1.59
CA GLY A 80 7.34 -12.17 -2.24
C GLY A 80 8.87 -12.12 -2.13
N GLY A 81 9.48 -13.21 -1.64
CA GLY A 81 10.89 -13.55 -1.82
C GLY A 81 11.89 -12.39 -1.82
N ARG A 82 11.91 -11.55 -0.78
CA ARG A 82 12.92 -10.48 -0.62
C ARG A 82 13.17 -10.05 0.81
N GLU A 83 14.27 -9.32 1.00
CA GLU A 83 14.54 -8.66 2.27
C GLU A 83 13.55 -7.50 2.49
N ILE A 84 12.97 -7.47 3.68
CA ILE A 84 12.03 -6.42 4.08
C ILE A 84 12.78 -5.27 4.71
N THR A 85 12.59 -4.09 4.15
CA THR A 85 13.19 -2.83 4.61
C THR A 85 12.25 -2.09 5.57
N PRO A 86 12.76 -1.20 6.44
CA PRO A 86 11.93 -0.33 7.26
C PRO A 86 10.94 0.52 6.45
N ASN A 87 11.28 0.88 5.21
CA ASN A 87 10.41 1.58 4.29
C ASN A 87 9.12 0.80 4.00
N GLU A 88 9.22 -0.51 3.77
CA GLU A 88 8.08 -1.36 3.51
C GLU A 88 7.25 -1.59 4.76
N VAL A 89 7.90 -1.73 5.92
CA VAL A 89 7.21 -1.81 7.21
C VAL A 89 6.39 -0.53 7.43
N TYR A 90 6.99 0.65 7.25
CA TYR A 90 6.29 1.93 7.36
C TYR A 90 5.08 1.98 6.42
N ASN A 91 5.27 1.63 5.14
CA ASN A 91 4.21 1.64 4.15
C ASN A 91 3.05 0.69 4.51
N GLN A 92 3.34 -0.48 5.09
CA GLN A 92 2.32 -1.44 5.50
C GLN A 92 1.56 -0.99 6.75
N VAL A 93 2.24 -0.41 7.74
CA VAL A 93 1.59 0.18 8.93
C VAL A 93 0.73 1.39 8.54
N TYR A 94 1.26 2.25 7.68
CA TYR A 94 0.51 3.38 7.11
C TYR A 94 -0.72 2.89 6.35
N PHE A 95 -0.59 1.87 5.50
CA PHE A 95 -1.71 1.26 4.80
C PHE A 95 -2.77 0.72 5.78
N ALA A 96 -2.37 0.06 6.86
CA ALA A 96 -3.29 -0.40 7.91
C ALA A 96 -4.06 0.73 8.56
N ARG A 97 -3.40 1.85 8.87
CA ARG A 97 -4.08 3.04 9.40
C ARG A 97 -5.05 3.63 8.39
N GLN A 98 -4.66 3.77 7.12
CA GLN A 98 -5.55 4.33 6.12
C GLN A 98 -6.79 3.46 5.86
N GLU A 99 -6.62 2.13 5.80
CA GLU A 99 -7.75 1.20 5.65
C GLU A 99 -8.67 1.21 6.87
N LEU A 100 -8.13 1.34 8.07
CA LEU A 100 -8.92 1.58 9.28
C LEU A 100 -9.75 2.86 9.14
N LEU A 101 -9.12 4.00 8.78
CA LEU A 101 -9.84 5.27 8.62
C LEU A 101 -10.92 5.20 7.52
N ALA A 102 -10.63 4.56 6.39
CA ALA A 102 -11.61 4.34 5.32
C ALA A 102 -12.79 3.48 5.81
N MET A 103 -12.51 2.42 6.55
CA MET A 103 -13.53 1.57 7.17
C MET A 103 -14.39 2.35 8.17
N LEU A 104 -13.78 3.16 9.04
CA LEU A 104 -14.51 3.96 10.04
C LEU A 104 -15.38 5.05 9.40
N ASN A 105 -14.91 5.65 8.30
CA ASN A 105 -15.72 6.57 7.51
C ASN A 105 -16.96 5.89 6.90
N ASN A 106 -16.89 4.60 6.51
CA ASN A 106 -18.07 3.87 6.03
C ASN A 106 -19.16 3.73 7.10
N ILE A 107 -18.79 3.72 8.38
CA ILE A 107 -19.71 3.64 9.51
C ILE A 107 -19.92 4.98 10.22
N ASN A 108 -19.61 6.10 9.53
CA ASN A 108 -19.77 7.47 10.02
C ASN A 108 -19.01 7.79 11.32
N ILE A 109 -17.95 7.05 11.63
CA ILE A 109 -17.05 7.32 12.75
C ILE A 109 -15.94 8.25 12.26
N VAL A 110 -16.17 9.56 12.39
CA VAL A 110 -15.18 10.58 12.01
C VAL A 110 -14.09 10.67 13.08
N ILE A 111 -12.86 10.31 12.74
CA ILE A 111 -11.71 10.41 13.64
C ILE A 111 -10.95 11.70 13.35
N GLU A 112 -10.56 12.41 14.41
CA GLU A 112 -9.66 13.55 14.29
C GLU A 112 -8.26 13.05 13.92
N ASP A 113 -7.93 13.11 12.64
CA ASP A 113 -6.58 12.79 12.17
C ASP A 113 -5.63 13.95 12.49
N THR A 114 -5.20 14.04 13.75
CA THR A 114 -4.10 14.91 14.13
C THR A 114 -2.81 14.30 13.58
N SER A 115 -2.48 14.62 12.33
CA SER A 115 -1.27 14.16 11.63
C SER A 115 0.05 14.68 12.23
N ILE A 116 0.02 15.30 13.42
CA ILE A 116 1.23 15.74 14.12
C ILE A 116 1.96 14.49 14.62
N LYS A 117 2.90 14.01 13.81
CA LYS A 117 3.83 12.95 14.19
C LYS A 117 4.60 13.41 15.41
N GLN A 118 4.45 12.68 16.51
CA GLN A 118 5.30 12.86 17.68
C GLN A 118 6.74 12.58 17.26
N LYS A 119 7.69 13.42 17.68
CA LYS A 119 9.12 13.17 17.44
C LYS A 119 9.54 11.99 18.31
N VAL A 120 9.61 10.81 17.71
CA VAL A 120 10.05 9.57 18.36
C VAL A 120 11.51 9.34 18.02
N THR A 121 12.31 8.90 19.00
CA THR A 121 13.73 8.56 18.81
C THR A 121 14.09 7.30 19.60
N GLY A 122 15.21 6.66 19.26
CA GLY A 122 15.74 5.50 20.00
C GLY A 122 14.94 4.21 19.87
N LYS A 123 14.05 4.09 18.87
CA LYS A 123 13.25 2.87 18.63
C LYS A 123 14.01 1.87 17.77
N ALA A 124 13.80 0.61 18.08
CA ALA A 124 14.25 -0.55 17.33
C ALA A 124 13.03 -1.32 16.75
N PRO A 125 13.24 -2.27 15.82
CA PRO A 125 12.15 -3.13 15.33
C PRO A 125 11.39 -3.86 16.45
N ASN A 126 12.06 -4.16 17.57
CA ASN A 126 11.45 -4.76 18.77
C ASN A 126 10.33 -3.90 19.37
N ASP A 127 10.58 -2.60 19.52
CA ASP A 127 9.59 -1.65 20.06
C ASP A 127 8.37 -1.58 19.14
N VAL A 128 8.63 -1.54 17.82
CA VAL A 128 7.56 -1.49 16.82
C VAL A 128 6.75 -2.77 16.84
N TYR A 129 7.40 -3.95 16.90
CA TYR A 129 6.70 -5.23 16.99
C TYR A 129 5.79 -5.28 18.22
N ALA A 130 6.33 -4.94 19.41
CA ALA A 130 5.55 -4.92 20.64
C ALA A 130 4.35 -3.96 20.54
N LYS A 131 4.55 -2.76 19.97
CA LYS A 131 3.46 -1.81 19.76
C LYS A 131 2.38 -2.34 18.80
N LEU A 132 2.77 -2.98 17.70
CA LEU A 132 1.82 -3.61 16.77
C LEU A 132 1.13 -4.84 17.40
N GLU A 133 1.78 -5.54 18.33
CA GLU A 133 1.16 -6.60 19.14
C GLU A 133 0.04 -6.06 20.02
N GLU A 134 0.29 -4.97 20.76
CA GLU A 134 -0.74 -4.31 21.57
C GLU A 134 -1.96 -3.91 20.71
N ILE A 135 -1.70 -3.28 19.55
CA ILE A 135 -2.73 -2.89 18.58
C ILE A 135 -3.50 -4.12 18.08
N SER A 136 -2.79 -5.19 17.75
CA SER A 136 -3.40 -6.43 17.26
C SER A 136 -4.33 -7.06 18.32
N LEU A 137 -3.92 -7.08 19.58
CA LEU A 137 -4.73 -7.59 20.69
C LEU A 137 -5.95 -6.69 20.95
N ALA A 138 -5.79 -5.37 20.88
CA ALA A 138 -6.91 -4.43 21.01
C ALA A 138 -7.99 -4.66 19.95
N LEU A 139 -7.60 -5.04 18.72
CA LEU A 139 -8.55 -5.36 17.65
C LEU A 139 -9.35 -6.64 17.88
N ASP A 140 -8.84 -7.61 18.67
CA ASP A 140 -9.53 -8.89 18.89
C ASP A 140 -10.91 -8.71 19.51
N GLY A 141 -11.05 -7.76 20.45
CA GLY A 141 -12.34 -7.40 21.05
C GLY A 141 -13.33 -6.76 20.07
N SER A 142 -12.87 -6.23 18.93
CA SER A 142 -13.74 -5.69 17.88
C SER A 142 -14.23 -6.77 16.91
N LEU A 143 -13.55 -7.90 16.76
CA LEU A 143 -13.94 -8.93 15.78
C LEU A 143 -15.13 -9.81 16.22
N GLY A 144 -15.78 -9.47 17.34
CA GLY A 144 -16.88 -10.22 17.93
C GLY A 144 -16.41 -11.28 18.95
N LEU A 145 -17.33 -12.17 19.35
CA LEU A 145 -17.12 -13.11 20.47
C LEU A 145 -15.87 -13.99 20.36
N ARG A 146 -15.34 -14.22 19.15
CA ARG A 146 -14.29 -15.22 18.92
C ARG A 146 -12.95 -14.65 18.46
N GLY A 147 -12.82 -13.35 18.17
CA GLY A 147 -11.54 -12.81 17.71
C GLY A 147 -11.01 -13.58 16.48
N ILE A 148 -9.70 -13.90 16.51
CA ILE A 148 -9.11 -14.96 15.68
C ILE A 148 -9.65 -16.33 16.10
N SER A 149 -10.18 -17.10 15.15
CA SER A 149 -10.72 -18.44 15.38
C SER A 149 -9.69 -19.56 15.12
N PRO A 150 -9.92 -20.79 15.60
CA PRO A 150 -9.10 -21.94 15.23
C PRO A 150 -9.05 -22.19 13.70
N SER A 151 -10.13 -21.89 12.98
CA SER A 151 -10.16 -21.98 11.52
C SER A 151 -9.16 -21.03 10.87
N ASP A 152 -9.02 -19.79 11.38
CA ASP A 152 -8.02 -18.84 10.89
C ASP A 152 -6.59 -19.36 11.09
N VAL A 153 -6.30 -19.90 12.28
CA VAL A 153 -5.01 -20.50 12.59
C VAL A 153 -4.71 -21.70 11.69
N TYR A 154 -5.73 -22.49 11.37
CA TYR A 154 -5.56 -23.59 10.45
C TYR A 154 -5.25 -23.14 9.02
N VAL A 155 -5.92 -22.12 8.51
CA VAL A 155 -5.61 -21.54 7.20
C VAL A 155 -4.15 -21.06 7.14
N ALA A 156 -3.68 -20.36 8.18
CA ALA A 156 -2.27 -19.98 8.28
C ALA A 156 -1.32 -21.20 8.32
N SER A 157 -1.71 -22.27 9.03
CA SER A 157 -0.92 -23.52 9.06
C SER A 157 -0.85 -24.21 7.71
N GLN A 158 -1.90 -24.14 6.88
CA GLN A 158 -1.89 -24.67 5.52
C GLN A 158 -0.93 -23.90 4.62
N GLN A 159 -0.88 -22.57 4.74
CA GLN A 159 0.11 -21.76 4.02
C GLN A 159 1.55 -22.17 4.39
N ILE A 160 1.81 -22.41 5.68
CA ILE A 160 3.11 -22.92 6.16
C ILE A 160 3.43 -24.30 5.55
N VAL A 161 2.47 -25.22 5.48
CA VAL A 161 2.63 -26.53 4.82
C VAL A 161 2.97 -26.35 3.33
N SER A 162 2.25 -25.47 2.62
CA SER A 162 2.47 -25.20 1.20
C SER A 162 3.87 -24.62 0.95
N LEU A 163 4.32 -23.69 1.80
CA LEU A 163 5.66 -23.12 1.71
C LEU A 163 6.75 -24.15 2.03
N ALA A 164 6.58 -24.97 3.07
CA ALA A 164 7.50 -26.05 3.40
C ALA A 164 7.59 -27.09 2.26
N ARG A 165 6.46 -27.46 1.66
CA ARG A 165 6.41 -28.33 0.48
C ARG A 165 7.16 -27.71 -0.70
N PHE A 166 6.95 -26.42 -0.97
CA PHE A 166 7.62 -25.73 -2.05
C PHE A 166 9.13 -25.67 -1.86
N LEU A 167 9.60 -25.33 -0.66
CA LEU A 167 11.02 -25.37 -0.31
C LEU A 167 11.61 -26.79 -0.46
N ARG A 168 10.81 -27.83 -0.22
CA ARG A 168 11.23 -29.22 -0.45
C ARG A 168 11.39 -29.56 -1.92
N VAL A 169 10.38 -29.23 -2.73
CA VAL A 169 10.39 -29.47 -4.18
C VAL A 169 11.50 -28.68 -4.86
N SER A 170 11.75 -27.44 -4.45
CA SER A 170 12.82 -26.60 -5.01
C SER A 170 14.23 -27.08 -4.69
N GLN A 171 14.38 -28.09 -3.83
CA GLN A 171 15.63 -28.79 -3.56
C GLN A 171 15.66 -30.19 -4.21
N ASN A 172 14.76 -30.48 -5.15
CA ASN A 172 14.55 -31.78 -5.80
C ASN A 172 14.37 -32.94 -4.81
N LEU A 173 13.73 -32.68 -3.66
CA LEU A 173 13.43 -33.70 -2.68
C LEU A 173 12.01 -34.25 -2.87
N PRO A 174 11.78 -35.57 -2.75
CA PRO A 174 10.45 -36.14 -2.88
C PRO A 174 9.54 -35.62 -1.77
N VAL A 175 8.31 -35.25 -2.10
CA VAL A 175 7.28 -34.77 -1.15
C VAL A 175 6.75 -35.90 -0.24
N ILE A 176 7.26 -37.13 -0.41
CA ILE A 176 6.96 -38.27 0.44
C ILE A 176 7.59 -38.02 1.81
N SER A 177 6.73 -37.75 2.78
CA SER A 177 7.07 -37.66 4.20
C SER A 177 6.19 -38.65 4.96
N PRO A 178 6.67 -39.31 6.03
CA PRO A 178 5.79 -40.06 6.91
C PRO A 178 4.64 -39.16 7.34
N ILE A 179 3.40 -39.61 7.13
CA ILE A 179 2.21 -38.85 7.50
C ILE A 179 2.24 -38.69 9.02
N ALA A 180 2.30 -37.45 9.49
CA ALA A 180 2.26 -37.15 10.92
C ALA A 180 1.01 -37.81 11.55
N LYS A 181 1.17 -38.46 12.71
CA LYS A 181 0.00 -39.04 13.39
C LYS A 181 -0.88 -37.91 13.90
N ARG A 182 -2.17 -37.93 13.56
CA ARG A 182 -3.15 -37.00 14.13
C ARG A 182 -3.22 -37.19 15.63
N THR A 183 -3.14 -36.09 16.37
CA THR A 183 -3.37 -36.08 17.81
C THR A 183 -4.87 -36.11 18.12
N LYS A 184 -5.23 -36.29 19.39
CA LYS A 184 -6.63 -36.21 19.85
C LYS A 184 -6.71 -35.32 21.09
N ASN A 185 -7.78 -34.55 21.18
CA ASN A 185 -8.18 -33.74 22.33
C ASN A 185 -7.09 -32.74 22.77
N LYS A 186 -6.43 -32.10 21.79
CA LYS A 186 -5.44 -31.06 22.09
C LYS A 186 -6.07 -29.68 22.22
N HIS A 187 -5.33 -28.79 22.89
CA HIS A 187 -5.73 -27.43 23.19
C HIS A 187 -4.72 -26.43 22.58
N PRO A 188 -5.04 -25.12 22.51
CA PRO A 188 -4.16 -24.11 21.89
C PRO A 188 -2.74 -24.04 22.46
N ASN A 189 -2.54 -24.36 23.73
CA ASN A 189 -1.20 -24.45 24.34
C ASN A 189 -0.32 -25.52 23.67
N HIS A 190 -0.91 -26.66 23.30
CA HIS A 190 -0.23 -27.73 22.56
C HIS A 190 0.08 -27.28 21.13
N THR A 191 -0.83 -26.52 20.52
CA THR A 191 -0.60 -25.94 19.20
C THR A 191 0.59 -24.96 19.24
N LEU A 192 0.66 -24.07 20.23
CA LEU A 192 1.79 -23.15 20.38
C LEU A 192 3.12 -23.90 20.65
N ALA A 193 3.07 -25.00 21.42
CA ALA A 193 4.24 -25.87 21.61
C ALA A 193 4.72 -26.51 20.30
N ALA A 194 3.80 -26.92 19.42
CA ALA A 194 4.14 -27.42 18.09
C ALA A 194 4.76 -26.31 17.22
N VAL A 195 4.21 -25.09 17.26
CA VAL A 195 4.82 -23.92 16.56
C VAL A 195 6.25 -23.68 17.07
N LYS A 196 6.48 -23.74 18.39
CA LYS A 196 7.83 -23.64 18.97
C LYS A 196 8.78 -24.71 18.42
N ALA A 197 8.34 -25.97 18.35
CA ALA A 197 9.14 -27.06 17.79
C ALA A 197 9.52 -26.81 16.32
N LEU A 198 8.59 -26.30 15.53
CA LEU A 198 8.86 -25.86 14.15
C LEU A 198 9.89 -24.71 14.11
N THR A 199 9.80 -23.72 15.00
CA THR A 199 10.81 -22.64 15.08
C THR A 199 12.20 -23.16 15.47
N VAL A 200 12.31 -24.15 16.36
CA VAL A 200 13.60 -24.83 16.66
C VAL A 200 14.18 -25.46 15.39
N ARG A 201 13.33 -26.10 14.58
CA ARG A 201 13.74 -26.68 13.30
C ARG A 201 14.23 -25.61 12.33
N ILE A 202 13.52 -24.49 12.21
CA ILE A 202 13.92 -23.35 11.37
C ILE A 202 15.25 -22.74 11.85
N ASN A 203 15.45 -22.57 13.17
CA ASN A 203 16.72 -22.11 13.75
C ASN A 203 17.90 -23.01 13.33
N ALA A 204 17.70 -24.33 13.32
CA ALA A 204 18.72 -25.27 12.87
C ALA A 204 19.00 -25.12 11.35
N ILE A 205 17.95 -24.95 10.55
CA ILE A 205 18.07 -24.70 9.10
C ILE A 205 18.83 -23.41 8.82
N ASP A 206 18.51 -22.33 9.53
CA ASP A 206 19.20 -21.04 9.38
C ASP A 206 20.70 -21.20 9.62
N LYS A 207 21.10 -21.93 10.67
CA LYS A 207 22.52 -22.23 10.95
C LYS A 207 23.17 -23.00 9.80
N SER A 208 22.50 -24.02 9.28
CA SER A 208 22.99 -24.81 8.15
C SER A 208 23.11 -23.98 6.86
N LEU A 209 22.27 -22.97 6.68
CA LEU A 209 22.34 -22.01 5.58
C LEU A 209 23.28 -20.83 5.86
N SER A 210 24.02 -20.84 6.98
CA SER A 210 24.89 -19.72 7.40
C SER A 210 24.14 -18.39 7.53
N MET A 211 22.87 -18.44 7.90
CA MET A 211 22.00 -17.30 8.17
C MET A 211 21.96 -17.01 9.66
N ASP A 212 21.71 -15.75 10.05
CA ASP A 212 21.47 -15.41 11.45
C ASP A 212 20.20 -16.14 11.95
N PRO A 213 20.30 -17.01 12.98
CA PRO A 213 19.22 -17.92 13.30
C PRO A 213 18.05 -17.26 14.03
N VAL A 214 16.82 -17.65 13.69
CA VAL A 214 15.62 -17.15 14.37
C VAL A 214 15.63 -17.49 15.87
N ARG A 215 15.22 -16.56 16.72
CA ARG A 215 14.99 -16.87 18.15
C ARG A 215 13.82 -17.83 18.31
N VAL A 216 14.01 -18.84 19.16
CA VAL A 216 12.93 -19.78 19.50
C VAL A 216 11.86 -19.07 20.32
N ILE A 217 10.60 -19.21 19.92
CA ILE A 217 9.45 -18.60 20.60
C ILE A 217 9.29 -19.19 22.00
N ASP A 218 9.14 -18.31 22.99
CA ASP A 218 8.85 -18.70 24.36
C ASP A 218 7.34 -18.96 24.54
N VAL A 219 6.99 -20.06 25.22
CA VAL A 219 5.59 -20.39 25.51
C VAL A 219 5.24 -19.77 26.86
N PRO A 220 4.35 -18.77 26.93
CA PRO A 220 4.04 -18.13 28.18
C PRO A 220 3.22 -19.06 29.09
N LYS A 221 3.42 -18.93 30.40
CA LYS A 221 2.67 -19.69 31.42
C LYS A 221 1.30 -19.06 31.69
N ARG A 222 0.47 -18.93 30.65
CA ARG A 222 -0.92 -18.45 30.73
C ARG A 222 -1.83 -19.24 29.81
N VAL A 223 -3.14 -18.97 29.89
CA VAL A 223 -4.10 -19.49 28.89
C VAL A 223 -3.73 -18.92 27.52
N ILE A 224 -3.48 -19.84 26.58
CA ILE A 224 -3.13 -19.52 25.19
C ILE A 224 -4.41 -19.40 24.38
N SER A 225 -4.56 -18.29 23.67
CA SER A 225 -5.64 -18.03 22.73
C SER A 225 -5.25 -18.42 21.31
N PRO A 226 -6.21 -18.60 20.38
CA PRO A 226 -5.89 -18.75 18.96
C PRO A 226 -5.12 -17.54 18.39
N SER A 227 -5.35 -16.33 18.90
CA SER A 227 -4.61 -15.11 18.51
C SER A 227 -3.11 -15.21 18.81
N ASP A 228 -2.75 -15.83 19.94
CA ASP A 228 -1.36 -16.09 20.31
C ASP A 228 -0.69 -17.06 19.30
N VAL A 229 -1.39 -18.13 18.93
CA VAL A 229 -0.90 -19.11 17.95
C VAL A 229 -0.78 -18.49 16.56
N TYR A 230 -1.76 -17.70 16.14
CA TYR A 230 -1.76 -17.00 14.86
C TYR A 230 -0.58 -16.03 14.73
N SER A 231 -0.31 -15.27 15.80
CA SER A 231 0.84 -14.35 15.84
C SER A 231 2.18 -15.09 15.79
N ALA A 232 2.30 -16.22 16.48
CA ALA A 232 3.48 -17.09 16.41
C ALA A 232 3.67 -17.70 15.01
N MET A 233 2.59 -18.06 14.31
CA MET A 233 2.65 -18.50 12.91
C MET A 233 3.13 -17.41 11.97
N GLY A 234 2.81 -16.15 12.25
CA GLY A 234 3.38 -15.01 11.51
C GLY A 234 4.91 -14.99 11.57
N ILE A 235 5.51 -15.24 12.74
CA ILE A 235 6.98 -15.33 12.87
C ILE A 235 7.53 -16.47 12.01
N VAL A 236 6.91 -17.66 12.08
CA VAL A 236 7.29 -18.81 11.26
C VAL A 236 7.20 -18.49 9.77
N PHE A 237 6.12 -17.85 9.33
CA PHE A 237 5.91 -17.47 7.94
C PHE A 237 7.02 -16.53 7.45
N ALA A 238 7.32 -15.47 8.22
CA ALA A 238 8.37 -14.51 7.88
C ALA A 238 9.77 -15.15 7.76
N GLU A 239 10.07 -16.15 8.60
CA GLU A 239 11.35 -16.87 8.52
C GLU A 239 11.42 -17.86 7.36
N LEU A 240 10.33 -18.56 7.06
CA LEU A 240 10.27 -19.41 5.87
C LEU A 240 10.37 -18.59 4.58
N GLN A 241 9.77 -17.40 4.53
CA GLN A 241 9.95 -16.46 3.42
C GLN A 241 11.39 -15.95 3.31
N ARG A 242 12.09 -15.76 4.45
CA ARG A 242 13.51 -15.42 4.44
C ARG A 242 14.37 -16.55 3.86
N ILE A 243 14.09 -17.80 4.23
CA ILE A 243 14.76 -18.97 3.64
C ILE A 243 14.47 -19.04 2.14
N GLN A 244 13.20 -18.85 1.74
CA GLN A 244 12.80 -18.79 0.34
C GLN A 244 13.62 -17.73 -0.44
N TYR A 245 13.73 -16.52 0.10
CA TYR A 245 14.54 -15.45 -0.50
C TYR A 245 16.02 -15.82 -0.60
N HIS A 246 16.61 -16.35 0.48
CA HIS A 246 18.02 -16.76 0.50
C HIS A 246 18.33 -17.79 -0.59
N LEU A 247 17.38 -18.67 -0.90
CA LEU A 247 17.49 -19.67 -1.96
C LEU A 247 17.26 -19.10 -3.37
N GLY A 248 16.97 -17.80 -3.53
CA GLY A 248 16.65 -17.20 -4.82
C GLY A 248 15.26 -17.59 -5.36
N LEU A 249 14.33 -17.92 -4.46
CA LEU A 249 13.00 -18.40 -4.82
C LEU A 249 11.93 -17.33 -4.59
N GLU A 250 10.88 -17.37 -5.40
CA GLU A 250 9.70 -16.53 -5.22
C GLU A 250 8.44 -17.29 -5.64
N ARG A 251 7.50 -17.40 -4.70
CA ARG A 251 6.18 -17.98 -4.90
C ARG A 251 5.28 -17.55 -3.75
N TYR A 252 4.06 -17.17 -4.08
CA TYR A 252 3.02 -16.84 -3.10
C TYR A 252 2.01 -17.97 -2.98
N PHE A 253 1.48 -18.15 -1.76
CA PHE A 253 0.46 -19.15 -1.46
C PHE A 253 -0.77 -18.45 -0.87
N PRO A 254 -1.90 -18.42 -1.58
CA PRO A 254 -3.11 -17.76 -1.07
C PRO A 254 -3.66 -18.50 0.14
N GLN A 255 -4.43 -17.78 0.96
CA GLN A 255 -5.22 -18.37 2.03
C GLN A 255 -6.45 -19.06 1.44
N GLU A 256 -6.60 -20.36 1.67
CA GLU A 256 -7.79 -21.11 1.26
C GLU A 256 -8.83 -21.11 2.39
N LEU A 257 -10.08 -20.76 2.08
CA LEU A 257 -11.15 -20.78 3.08
C LEU A 257 -11.52 -22.22 3.45
N THR A 258 -11.60 -22.51 4.74
CA THR A 258 -12.07 -23.80 5.25
C THR A 258 -13.59 -23.83 5.42
N LYS A 259 -14.24 -24.91 4.98
CA LYS A 259 -15.69 -25.14 5.17
C LYS A 259 -16.04 -25.95 6.41
N THR A 260 -15.08 -26.65 7.01
CA THR A 260 -15.29 -27.60 8.11
C THR A 260 -14.90 -27.00 9.46
N ALA A 261 -15.51 -27.49 10.54
CA ALA A 261 -15.05 -27.18 11.89
C ALA A 261 -13.61 -27.67 12.08
N ILE A 262 -12.73 -26.79 12.57
CA ILE A 262 -11.31 -27.10 12.75
C ILE A 262 -10.95 -27.17 14.23
N THR A 263 -10.16 -28.18 14.59
CA THR A 263 -9.68 -28.40 15.95
C THR A 263 -8.19 -28.06 16.10
N SER A 264 -7.71 -27.92 17.34
CA SER A 264 -6.27 -27.79 17.62
C SER A 264 -5.45 -28.98 17.11
N ASP A 265 -6.04 -30.17 17.02
CA ASP A 265 -5.39 -31.37 16.51
C ASP A 265 -5.08 -31.27 15.01
N ASP A 266 -5.99 -30.70 14.22
CA ASP A 266 -5.77 -30.48 12.78
C ASP A 266 -4.64 -29.47 12.53
N ILE A 267 -4.57 -28.44 13.38
CA ILE A 267 -3.51 -27.43 13.31
C ILE A 267 -2.15 -28.06 13.68
N ILE A 268 -2.10 -28.84 14.77
CA ILE A 268 -0.88 -29.54 15.20
C ILE A 268 -0.41 -30.51 14.10
N PHE A 269 -1.34 -31.22 13.47
CA PHE A 269 -1.04 -32.09 12.33
C PHE A 269 -0.36 -31.31 11.21
N ASN A 270 -0.90 -30.16 10.79
CA ASN A 270 -0.29 -29.34 9.74
C ASN A 270 1.09 -28.82 10.13
N ILE A 271 1.28 -28.37 11.37
CA ILE A 271 2.58 -27.87 11.84
C ILE A 271 3.64 -28.99 11.83
N ASN A 272 3.30 -30.16 12.38
CA ASN A 272 4.21 -31.31 12.38
C ASN A 272 4.51 -31.78 10.96
N TYR A 273 3.50 -31.81 10.09
CA TYR A 273 3.70 -32.17 8.70
C TYR A 273 4.60 -31.18 7.96
N ALA A 274 4.44 -29.87 8.20
CA ALA A 274 5.35 -28.86 7.66
C ALA A 274 6.78 -29.07 8.17
N GLN A 275 6.96 -29.38 9.46
CA GLN A 275 8.26 -29.68 10.05
C GLN A 275 8.97 -30.84 9.35
N ASP A 276 8.24 -31.92 9.04
CA ASP A 276 8.79 -33.09 8.34
C ASP A 276 9.06 -32.82 6.84
N LEU A 277 8.27 -31.94 6.23
CA LEU A 277 8.46 -31.50 4.85
C LEU A 277 9.70 -30.61 4.69
N LEU A 278 10.05 -29.79 5.68
CA LEU A 278 11.18 -28.88 5.54
C LEU A 278 12.48 -29.62 5.17
N PRO A 279 13.22 -29.14 4.14
CA PRO A 279 14.50 -29.73 3.80
C PRO A 279 15.44 -29.71 5.00
N PRO A 280 16.24 -30.76 5.20
CA PRO A 280 17.18 -30.79 6.33
C PRO A 280 18.43 -29.92 6.11
N PHE A 281 18.65 -29.41 4.89
CA PHE A 281 19.78 -28.57 4.48
C PHE A 281 21.14 -29.04 5.05
N LEU A 282 21.40 -30.35 4.99
CA LEU A 282 22.64 -30.93 5.52
C LEU A 282 23.86 -30.55 4.67
N ASP A 283 24.98 -30.23 5.31
CA ASP A 283 26.24 -29.78 4.70
C ASP A 283 26.76 -30.69 3.56
N LYS A 284 26.39 -31.97 3.56
CA LYS A 284 26.84 -32.95 2.57
C LYS A 284 26.10 -32.88 1.23
N ARG A 285 25.00 -32.12 1.10
CA ARG A 285 24.23 -32.01 -0.14
C ARG A 285 24.48 -30.66 -0.81
N LYS A 286 24.64 -30.67 -2.13
CA LYS A 286 24.70 -29.43 -2.91
C LYS A 286 23.34 -28.71 -2.82
N LEU A 287 23.36 -27.51 -2.26
CA LEU A 287 22.19 -26.64 -2.17
C LEU A 287 21.74 -26.21 -3.56
N GLN A 288 20.44 -26.26 -3.83
CA GLN A 288 19.86 -25.64 -5.02
C GLN A 288 19.53 -24.18 -4.70
N GLN A 289 20.41 -23.30 -5.12
CA GLN A 289 20.26 -21.86 -4.95
C GLN A 289 20.22 -21.20 -6.32
N TYR A 290 19.26 -20.29 -6.47
CA TYR A 290 19.08 -19.49 -7.67
C TYR A 290 19.66 -18.09 -7.45
N ASP A 291 19.92 -17.38 -8.54
CA ASP A 291 20.44 -16.02 -8.45
C ASP A 291 19.39 -15.08 -7.84
N VAL A 292 19.67 -14.60 -6.63
CA VAL A 292 18.81 -13.69 -5.86
C VAL A 292 18.59 -12.36 -6.60
N SER A 293 19.50 -11.96 -7.49
CA SER A 293 19.34 -10.74 -8.28
C SER A 293 18.17 -10.80 -9.26
N LEU A 294 17.75 -12.01 -9.67
CA LEU A 294 16.58 -12.22 -10.53
C LEU A 294 15.25 -11.95 -9.81
N LEU A 295 15.27 -11.84 -8.48
CA LEU A 295 14.09 -11.49 -7.70
C LEU A 295 13.82 -9.98 -7.69
N ILE A 296 14.81 -9.17 -8.08
CA ILE A 296 14.65 -7.72 -8.23
C ILE A 296 13.74 -7.46 -9.42
N LYS A 297 12.58 -6.84 -9.17
CA LYS A 297 11.62 -6.55 -10.23
C LYS A 297 12.17 -5.53 -11.22
N THR A 298 11.83 -5.77 -12.48
CA THR A 298 12.22 -4.97 -13.62
C THR A 298 10.98 -4.40 -14.32
N PRO A 299 11.14 -3.47 -15.29
CA PRO A 299 10.03 -3.04 -16.12
C PRO A 299 9.34 -4.17 -16.91
N ASN A 300 10.03 -5.29 -17.17
CA ASN A 300 9.43 -6.47 -17.82
C ASN A 300 8.35 -7.10 -16.93
N ASP A 301 8.62 -7.23 -15.64
CA ASP A 301 7.70 -7.83 -14.67
C ASP A 301 6.46 -6.94 -14.47
N VAL A 302 6.67 -5.63 -14.35
CA VAL A 302 5.58 -4.64 -14.28
C VAL A 302 4.74 -4.69 -15.57
N TYR A 303 5.37 -4.80 -16.74
CA TYR A 303 4.65 -4.93 -18.00
C TYR A 303 3.83 -6.22 -18.05
N SER A 304 4.40 -7.36 -17.64
CA SER A 304 3.71 -8.66 -17.57
C SER A 304 2.45 -8.57 -16.72
N LEU A 305 2.58 -8.04 -15.51
CA LEU A 305 1.48 -7.87 -14.57
C LEU A 305 0.40 -6.91 -15.10
N THR A 306 0.79 -5.74 -15.60
CA THR A 306 -0.19 -4.78 -16.17
C THR A 306 -0.87 -5.30 -17.44
N HIS A 307 -0.17 -6.11 -18.24
CA HIS A 307 -0.77 -6.79 -19.40
C HIS A 307 -1.79 -7.85 -18.96
N HIS A 308 -1.49 -8.60 -17.91
CA HIS A 308 -2.43 -9.55 -17.30
C HIS A 308 -3.71 -8.84 -16.79
N ILE A 309 -3.55 -7.77 -16.00
CA ILE A 309 -4.67 -6.97 -15.49
C ILE A 309 -5.55 -6.47 -16.64
N LEU A 310 -4.94 -5.96 -17.71
CA LEU A 310 -5.68 -5.47 -18.88
C LEU A 310 -6.49 -6.59 -19.56
N LYS A 311 -5.93 -7.79 -19.68
CA LYS A 311 -6.65 -8.96 -20.23
C LYS A 311 -7.87 -9.32 -19.39
N GLU A 312 -7.72 -9.41 -18.07
CA GLU A 312 -8.84 -9.72 -17.17
C GLU A 312 -9.90 -8.61 -17.16
N LEU A 313 -9.48 -7.34 -17.19
CA LEU A 313 -10.40 -6.20 -17.25
C LEU A 313 -11.21 -6.20 -18.56
N PHE A 314 -10.63 -6.60 -19.69
CA PHE A 314 -11.39 -6.75 -20.94
C PHE A 314 -12.38 -7.92 -20.90
N LYS A 315 -12.05 -9.03 -20.24
CA LYS A 315 -13.02 -10.11 -19.98
C LYS A 315 -14.19 -9.59 -19.13
N PHE A 316 -13.88 -8.83 -18.09
CA PHE A 316 -14.88 -8.20 -17.23
C PHE A 316 -15.80 -7.24 -18.00
N CYS A 317 -15.26 -6.38 -18.87
CA CYS A 317 -16.08 -5.52 -19.72
C CYS A 317 -17.02 -6.32 -20.63
N ARG A 318 -16.54 -7.42 -21.23
CA ARG A 318 -17.39 -8.31 -22.04
C ARG A 318 -18.51 -8.94 -21.22
N LEU A 319 -18.20 -9.43 -20.02
CA LEU A 319 -19.19 -9.98 -19.08
C LEU A 319 -20.28 -8.96 -18.73
N LYS A 320 -19.90 -7.69 -18.55
CA LYS A 320 -20.83 -6.58 -18.26
C LYS A 320 -21.49 -5.97 -19.50
N GLY A 321 -21.18 -6.44 -20.71
CA GLY A 321 -21.70 -5.87 -21.97
C GLY A 321 -21.18 -4.46 -22.28
N ILE A 322 -20.06 -4.04 -21.67
CA ILE A 322 -19.49 -2.70 -21.80
C ILE A 322 -18.63 -2.64 -23.06
N ARG A 323 -18.98 -1.75 -24.00
CA ARG A 323 -18.17 -1.46 -25.19
C ARG A 323 -17.10 -0.43 -24.87
N ILE A 324 -15.85 -0.80 -25.05
CA ILE A 324 -14.70 0.07 -24.82
C ILE A 324 -14.38 0.81 -26.13
N PRO A 325 -14.34 2.15 -26.15
CA PRO A 325 -13.94 2.89 -27.33
C PRO A 325 -12.45 2.63 -27.65
N PRO A 326 -12.03 2.72 -28.93
CA PRO A 326 -10.62 2.61 -29.28
C PRO A 326 -9.81 3.71 -28.59
N PHE A 327 -8.67 3.33 -28.03
CA PHE A 327 -7.81 4.27 -27.33
C PHE A 327 -6.85 4.98 -28.28
N ILE A 328 -6.78 6.30 -28.20
CA ILE A 328 -5.68 7.06 -28.82
C ILE A 328 -4.53 7.10 -27.81
N ILE A 329 -3.52 6.27 -28.05
CA ILE A 329 -2.36 6.17 -27.16
C ILE A 329 -1.49 7.42 -27.36
N PRO A 330 -1.20 8.20 -26.30
CA PRO A 330 -0.27 9.31 -26.42
C PRO A 330 1.14 8.78 -26.68
N LYS A 331 1.89 9.45 -27.57
CA LYS A 331 3.31 9.16 -27.76
C LYS A 331 4.05 9.61 -26.50
N VAL A 332 4.46 8.67 -25.66
CA VAL A 332 5.27 8.91 -24.46
C VAL A 332 6.65 8.30 -24.62
N LYS A 333 7.70 9.05 -24.27
CA LYS A 333 9.09 8.58 -24.30
C LYS A 333 9.77 8.97 -22.99
N ASN A 334 10.82 8.23 -22.63
CA ASN A 334 11.69 8.50 -21.48
C ASN A 334 10.94 8.57 -20.14
N LEU A 335 9.87 7.78 -19.98
CA LEU A 335 9.20 7.68 -18.70
C LEU A 335 10.06 6.84 -17.74
N GLN A 336 10.00 7.24 -16.47
CA GLN A 336 10.63 6.60 -15.32
C GLN A 336 9.60 5.84 -14.48
N PRO A 337 10.00 4.89 -13.61
CA PRO A 337 9.08 4.11 -12.77
C PRO A 337 8.06 4.97 -12.00
N ARG A 338 8.47 6.15 -11.50
CA ARG A 338 7.59 7.10 -10.81
C ARG A 338 6.35 7.54 -11.60
N HIS A 339 6.45 7.61 -12.93
CA HIS A 339 5.31 7.96 -13.79
C HIS A 339 4.31 6.80 -13.84
N VAL A 340 4.82 5.56 -13.94
CA VAL A 340 4.00 4.34 -13.90
C VAL A 340 3.31 4.23 -12.54
N PHE A 341 4.04 4.50 -11.45
CA PHE A 341 3.51 4.50 -10.09
C PHE A 341 2.37 5.50 -9.92
N THR A 342 2.55 6.74 -10.38
CA THR A 342 1.50 7.78 -10.34
C THR A 342 0.26 7.35 -11.10
N GLN A 343 0.43 6.78 -12.30
CA GLN A 343 -0.69 6.24 -13.07
C GLN A 343 -1.36 5.05 -12.35
N GLY A 344 -0.60 4.25 -11.61
CA GLY A 344 -1.11 3.18 -10.75
C GLY A 344 -1.94 3.71 -9.58
N LEU A 345 -1.55 4.81 -8.95
CA LEU A 345 -2.32 5.45 -7.87
C LEU A 345 -3.65 6.02 -8.38
N GLU A 346 -3.64 6.65 -9.56
CA GLU A 346 -4.86 7.09 -10.23
C GLU A 346 -5.80 5.91 -10.51
N THR A 347 -5.24 4.83 -11.08
CA THR A 347 -5.98 3.58 -11.32
C THR A 347 -6.58 3.02 -10.04
N LEU A 348 -5.83 3.03 -8.94
CA LEU A 348 -6.28 2.56 -7.64
C LEU A 348 -7.48 3.38 -7.13
N GLU A 349 -7.43 4.72 -7.23
CA GLU A 349 -8.57 5.57 -6.85
C GLU A 349 -9.83 5.29 -7.68
N MET A 350 -9.68 5.01 -8.98
CA MET A 350 -10.81 4.59 -9.81
C MET A 350 -11.40 3.24 -9.38
N ILE A 351 -10.54 2.30 -8.96
CA ILE A 351 -11.00 1.01 -8.44
C ILE A 351 -11.71 1.18 -7.10
N VAL A 352 -11.20 2.04 -6.22
CA VAL A 352 -11.88 2.38 -4.95
C VAL A 352 -13.28 2.94 -5.22
N LEU A 353 -13.43 3.84 -6.18
CA LEU A 353 -14.74 4.37 -6.55
C LEU A 353 -15.65 3.29 -7.16
N LEU A 354 -15.11 2.43 -8.02
CA LEU A 354 -15.85 1.30 -8.58
C LEU A 354 -16.36 0.35 -7.49
N ARG A 355 -15.54 0.13 -6.46
CA ARG A 355 -15.91 -0.66 -5.28
C ARG A 355 -17.00 -0.01 -4.45
N GLU A 356 -16.91 1.30 -4.20
CA GLU A 356 -17.95 2.06 -3.50
C GLU A 356 -19.29 1.94 -4.26
N ASN A 357 -19.27 2.10 -5.59
CA ASN A 357 -20.45 1.96 -6.45
C ASN A 357 -21.04 0.54 -6.45
N GLN A 358 -20.26 -0.49 -6.08
CA GLN A 358 -20.71 -1.88 -5.95
C GLN A 358 -21.07 -2.28 -4.51
N GLY A 359 -21.03 -1.35 -3.55
CA GLY A 359 -21.31 -1.65 -2.15
C GLY A 359 -20.17 -2.38 -1.43
N LEU A 360 -18.97 -2.46 -2.03
CA LEU A 360 -17.77 -3.06 -1.43
C LEU A 360 -17.01 -2.08 -0.50
N GLY A 361 -17.69 -1.05 -0.02
CA GLY A 361 -17.22 -0.02 0.89
C GLY A 361 -16.04 0.83 0.38
N LEU A 362 -15.82 1.95 1.06
CA LEU A 362 -14.60 2.75 0.88
C LEU A 362 -13.36 1.90 1.22
N SER A 363 -12.29 2.13 0.47
CA SER A 363 -10.93 1.61 0.75
C SER A 363 -9.94 2.76 0.64
N ALA A 364 -8.75 2.59 1.20
CA ALA A 364 -7.74 3.64 1.17
C ALA A 364 -7.00 3.66 -0.16
N ALA A 365 -6.90 4.84 -0.77
CA ALA A 365 -5.92 5.09 -1.81
C ALA A 365 -4.59 5.51 -1.17
N GLN A 366 -3.49 4.90 -1.62
CA GLN A 366 -2.15 5.31 -1.18
C GLN A 366 -1.82 6.72 -1.65
N ASN A 367 -1.02 7.43 -0.85
CA ASN A 367 -0.41 8.68 -1.25
C ASN A 367 0.90 8.40 -2.01
N TYR A 368 1.31 9.35 -2.85
CA TYR A 368 2.61 9.30 -3.48
C TYR A 368 3.72 9.35 -2.42
N PRO A 369 4.67 8.39 -2.40
CA PRO A 369 5.74 8.40 -1.42
C PRO A 369 6.84 9.38 -1.85
N GLU A 370 7.43 10.07 -0.89
CA GLU A 370 8.43 11.12 -1.14
C GLU A 370 9.83 10.56 -1.16
N LYS A 371 10.04 9.64 -2.10
CA LYS A 371 11.32 9.03 -2.38
C LYS A 371 11.39 8.64 -3.85
N GLU A 372 12.59 8.24 -4.27
CA GLU A 372 12.74 7.64 -5.59
C GLU A 372 11.90 6.36 -5.67
N ILE A 373 11.17 6.22 -6.77
CA ILE A 373 10.33 5.05 -7.02
C ILE A 373 11.11 4.03 -7.84
N THR A 374 11.23 2.83 -7.29
CA THR A 374 11.86 1.69 -7.94
C THR A 374 10.86 0.87 -8.77
N PRO A 375 11.30 0.07 -9.75
CA PRO A 375 10.40 -0.86 -10.44
C PRO A 375 9.72 -1.86 -9.50
N GLN A 376 10.38 -2.23 -8.39
CA GLN A 376 9.79 -3.05 -7.33
C GLN A 376 8.53 -2.41 -6.74
N GLU A 377 8.57 -1.12 -6.42
CA GLU A 377 7.41 -0.44 -5.83
C GLU A 377 6.28 -0.27 -6.84
N VAL A 378 6.61 -0.08 -8.12
CA VAL A 378 5.62 -0.10 -9.20
C VAL A 378 4.97 -1.48 -9.32
N PHE A 379 5.76 -2.54 -9.20
CA PHE A 379 5.28 -3.92 -9.22
C PHE A 379 4.34 -4.19 -8.04
N ASP A 380 4.74 -3.83 -6.81
CA ASP A 380 3.93 -3.99 -5.60
C ASP A 380 2.59 -3.23 -5.70
N LEU A 381 2.61 -1.99 -6.21
CA LEU A 381 1.39 -1.20 -6.44
C LEU A 381 0.51 -1.86 -7.52
N SER A 382 1.12 -2.41 -8.57
CA SER A 382 0.39 -3.10 -9.64
C SER A 382 -0.24 -4.41 -9.14
N LEU A 383 0.41 -5.13 -8.22
CA LEU A 383 -0.18 -6.32 -7.58
C LEU A 383 -1.41 -5.94 -6.77
N ARG A 384 -1.35 -4.81 -6.05
CA ARG A 384 -2.51 -4.30 -5.33
C ARG A 384 -3.66 -3.92 -6.26
N VAL A 385 -3.36 -3.29 -7.40
CA VAL A 385 -4.35 -2.99 -8.44
C VAL A 385 -5.02 -4.28 -8.93
N ASP A 386 -4.23 -5.33 -9.20
CA ASP A 386 -4.72 -6.66 -9.58
C ASP A 386 -5.62 -7.27 -8.50
N GLU A 387 -5.20 -7.26 -7.23
CA GLU A 387 -5.95 -7.80 -6.10
C GLU A 387 -7.30 -7.08 -5.89
N TYR A 388 -7.33 -5.75 -5.91
CA TYR A 388 -8.61 -5.03 -5.79
C TYR A 388 -9.55 -5.32 -6.96
N LEU A 389 -9.03 -5.40 -8.19
CA LEU A 389 -9.82 -5.74 -9.37
C LEU A 389 -10.35 -7.17 -9.28
N ASN A 390 -9.53 -8.13 -8.85
CA ASN A 390 -9.96 -9.51 -8.66
C ASN A 390 -11.13 -9.61 -7.66
N MET A 391 -11.16 -8.79 -6.61
CA MET A 391 -12.30 -8.71 -5.68
C MET A 391 -13.57 -8.19 -6.38
N VAL A 392 -13.45 -7.10 -7.16
CA VAL A 392 -14.55 -6.54 -7.97
C VAL A 392 -15.09 -7.56 -8.98
N PHE A 393 -14.18 -8.31 -9.62
CA PHE A 393 -14.52 -9.35 -10.58
C PHE A 393 -15.26 -10.50 -9.91
N THR A 394 -14.76 -10.99 -8.78
CA THR A 394 -15.35 -12.08 -8.01
C THR A 394 -16.76 -11.72 -7.52
N GLU A 395 -16.95 -10.52 -6.97
CA GLU A 395 -18.27 -10.03 -6.53
C GLU A 395 -19.27 -9.96 -7.70
N SER A 396 -18.78 -9.71 -8.90
CA SER A 396 -19.58 -9.70 -10.13
C SER A 396 -19.79 -11.09 -10.75
N GLY A 397 -19.37 -12.17 -10.09
CA GLY A 397 -19.50 -13.55 -10.56
C GLY A 397 -18.46 -13.98 -11.60
N MET A 398 -17.41 -13.19 -11.82
CA MET A 398 -16.31 -13.58 -12.71
C MET A 398 -15.30 -14.44 -11.96
N VAL A 399 -15.13 -15.68 -12.41
CA VAL A 399 -14.08 -16.58 -11.89
C VAL A 399 -12.74 -16.16 -12.48
N THR A 400 -11.89 -15.58 -11.65
CA THR A 400 -10.53 -15.20 -12.01
C THR A 400 -9.62 -15.32 -10.79
N GLY A 401 -8.32 -15.26 -11.04
CA GLY A 401 -7.28 -15.37 -10.01
C GLY A 401 -6.20 -14.33 -10.27
N THR A 402 -5.61 -13.85 -9.18
CA THR A 402 -4.56 -12.83 -9.21
C THR A 402 -3.31 -13.35 -9.92
N TRP A 403 -2.54 -12.46 -10.54
CA TRP A 403 -1.31 -12.77 -11.25
C TRP A 403 -0.34 -13.62 -10.41
N ILE A 404 -0.17 -13.28 -9.14
CA ILE A 404 0.82 -13.89 -8.23
C ILE A 404 0.53 -15.36 -7.87
N ILE A 405 -0.69 -15.85 -8.12
CA ILE A 405 -1.08 -17.25 -7.87
C ILE A 405 -1.15 -18.09 -9.15
N LYS A 406 -0.93 -17.48 -10.33
CA LYS A 406 -1.01 -18.21 -11.60
C LYS A 406 0.28 -19.01 -11.82
N ASP A 407 0.10 -20.27 -12.22
CA ASP A 407 1.22 -21.11 -12.64
C ASP A 407 1.79 -20.70 -14.01
N GLU A 408 0.97 -20.04 -14.85
CA GLU A 408 1.36 -19.54 -16.17
C GLU A 408 1.47 -18.01 -16.18
N ILE A 409 2.71 -17.52 -16.30
CA ILE A 409 3.05 -16.10 -16.41
C ILE A 409 3.64 -15.83 -17.79
N GLU A 410 3.11 -14.83 -18.50
CA GLU A 410 3.69 -14.35 -19.76
C GLU A 410 4.93 -13.49 -19.48
N TYR A 411 6.10 -13.94 -19.93
CA TYR A 411 7.34 -13.19 -19.81
C TYR A 411 7.56 -12.28 -21.02
N PHE A 412 8.14 -11.11 -20.76
CA PHE A 412 8.44 -10.10 -21.76
C PHE A 412 9.90 -9.66 -21.64
N PHE A 413 10.49 -9.22 -22.74
CA PHE A 413 11.85 -8.70 -22.79
C PHE A 413 11.85 -7.26 -23.32
N ASP A 414 12.94 -6.54 -23.02
CA ASP A 414 13.22 -5.18 -23.49
C ASP A 414 12.13 -4.13 -23.21
N LYS A 415 11.31 -4.36 -22.19
CA LYS A 415 10.30 -3.38 -21.77
C LYS A 415 10.94 -2.25 -21.00
N LYS A 416 10.38 -1.05 -21.20
CA LYS A 416 10.74 0.18 -20.50
C LYS A 416 9.58 0.61 -19.61
N PRO A 417 9.81 1.51 -18.64
CA PRO A 417 8.72 2.08 -17.86
C PRO A 417 7.64 2.75 -18.74
N SER A 418 8.01 3.26 -19.92
CA SER A 418 7.04 3.78 -20.90
C SER A 418 6.02 2.72 -21.38
N ASP A 419 6.43 1.47 -21.55
CA ASP A 419 5.52 0.40 -21.99
C ASP A 419 4.54 0.03 -20.89
N ALA A 420 5.04 -0.13 -19.66
CA ALA A 420 4.22 -0.38 -18.49
C ALA A 420 3.23 0.77 -18.21
N TYR A 421 3.68 2.03 -18.39
CA TYR A 421 2.83 3.20 -18.29
C TYR A 421 1.66 3.14 -19.29
N ILE A 422 1.91 2.74 -20.54
CA ILE A 422 0.87 2.62 -21.57
C ILE A 422 -0.18 1.58 -21.14
N ASN A 423 0.22 0.44 -20.59
CA ASN A 423 -0.72 -0.54 -20.07
C ASN A 423 -1.53 0.02 -18.89
N MET A 424 -0.88 0.66 -17.92
CA MET A 424 -1.57 1.25 -16.77
C MET A 424 -2.55 2.36 -17.19
N TRP A 425 -2.19 3.16 -18.19
CA TRP A 425 -3.08 4.16 -18.77
C TRP A 425 -4.28 3.55 -19.51
N LYS A 426 -4.10 2.42 -20.21
CA LYS A 426 -5.21 1.66 -20.83
C LYS A 426 -6.13 1.08 -19.75
N ILE A 427 -5.57 0.58 -18.64
CA ILE A 427 -6.35 0.09 -17.49
C ILE A 427 -7.21 1.24 -16.93
N ALA A 428 -6.60 2.39 -16.62
CA ALA A 428 -7.31 3.57 -16.13
C ALA A 428 -8.40 4.03 -17.13
N SER A 429 -8.09 4.07 -18.42
CA SER A 429 -9.05 4.47 -19.46
C SER A 429 -10.22 3.48 -19.60
N THR A 430 -9.95 2.19 -19.44
CA THR A 430 -10.99 1.15 -19.39
C THR A 430 -11.87 1.30 -18.15
N LEU A 431 -11.28 1.58 -16.98
CA LEU A 431 -12.02 1.84 -15.75
C LEU A 431 -12.90 3.08 -15.86
N LYS A 432 -12.44 4.15 -16.52
CA LYS A 432 -13.29 5.31 -16.83
C LYS A 432 -14.50 4.92 -17.67
N ALA A 433 -14.34 4.02 -18.64
CA ALA A 433 -15.45 3.52 -19.44
C ALA A 433 -16.43 2.68 -18.61
N ILE A 434 -15.92 1.87 -17.66
CA ILE A 434 -16.73 1.08 -16.73
C ILE A 434 -17.53 1.99 -15.78
N LEU A 435 -16.87 2.99 -15.20
CA LEU A 435 -17.48 3.94 -14.27
C LEU A 435 -18.50 4.85 -14.96
N SER A 436 -18.32 5.15 -16.25
CA SER A 436 -19.25 5.99 -17.02
C SER A 436 -19.55 7.31 -16.29
N ASN A 437 -20.83 7.66 -16.11
CA ASN A 437 -21.28 8.85 -15.37
C ASN A 437 -21.22 8.69 -13.84
N GLN A 438 -20.94 7.50 -13.33
CA GLN A 438 -20.74 7.20 -11.90
C GLN A 438 -19.27 7.32 -11.48
N GLY A 439 -18.42 7.88 -12.37
CA GLY A 439 -17.02 8.16 -12.09
C GLY A 439 -16.85 9.37 -11.17
N PHE A 440 -15.69 10.02 -11.29
CA PHE A 440 -15.38 11.21 -10.51
C PHE A 440 -16.43 12.32 -10.71
N ASP A 441 -16.76 13.00 -9.60
CA ASP A 441 -17.63 14.17 -9.57
C ASP A 441 -16.86 15.44 -9.17
N GLU A 442 -17.59 16.54 -9.00
CA GLU A 442 -17.04 17.85 -8.64
C GLU A 442 -16.47 17.89 -7.21
N ASN A 443 -16.99 17.05 -6.29
CA ASN A 443 -16.45 16.90 -4.95
C ASN A 443 -15.08 16.21 -4.98
N HIS A 444 -14.91 15.17 -5.81
CA HIS A 444 -13.63 14.50 -5.99
C HIS A 444 -12.58 15.46 -6.55
N LEU A 445 -12.94 16.25 -7.57
CA LEU A 445 -12.06 17.30 -8.10
C LEU A 445 -11.68 18.29 -7.00
N PHE A 446 -12.64 18.80 -6.23
CA PHE A 446 -12.39 19.76 -5.16
C PHE A 446 -11.43 19.20 -4.10
N GLN A 447 -11.68 17.98 -3.61
CA GLN A 447 -10.83 17.32 -2.62
C GLN A 447 -9.41 17.13 -3.13
N LYS A 448 -9.23 16.74 -4.41
CA LYS A 448 -7.91 16.60 -5.01
C LYS A 448 -7.19 17.94 -5.10
N VAL A 449 -7.85 19.02 -5.53
CA VAL A 449 -7.21 20.35 -5.58
C VAL A 449 -6.90 20.88 -4.19
N ASP A 450 -7.79 20.67 -3.20
CA ASP A 450 -7.52 21.06 -1.81
C ASP A 450 -6.27 20.36 -1.26
N TYR A 451 -6.14 19.06 -1.52
CA TYR A 451 -4.94 18.30 -1.22
C TYR A 451 -3.68 18.91 -1.88
N LEU A 452 -3.74 19.27 -3.17
CA LEU A 452 -2.62 19.91 -3.87
C LEU A 452 -2.25 21.29 -3.28
N VAL A 453 -3.26 22.09 -2.90
CA VAL A 453 -3.04 23.39 -2.22
C VAL A 453 -2.30 23.18 -0.90
N ASN A 454 -2.78 22.25 -0.07
CA ASN A 454 -2.16 21.93 1.22
C ASN A 454 -0.71 21.41 1.05
N LYS A 455 -0.42 20.65 -0.01
CA LYS A 455 0.96 20.23 -0.36
C LYS A 455 1.86 21.45 -0.64
N ILE A 456 1.42 22.38 -1.49
CA ILE A 456 2.21 23.58 -1.80
C ILE A 456 2.36 24.47 -0.57
N ASP A 457 1.34 24.59 0.27
CA ASP A 457 1.42 25.41 1.48
C ASP A 457 2.51 24.92 2.44
N LYS A 458 2.73 23.60 2.52
CA LYS A 458 3.86 23.02 3.27
C LYS A 458 5.20 23.44 2.68
N LEU A 459 5.35 23.36 1.35
CA LEU A 459 6.56 23.82 0.65
C LEU A 459 6.81 25.32 0.91
N ASN A 460 5.80 26.15 0.70
CA ASN A 460 5.88 27.59 0.97
C ASN A 460 6.23 27.90 2.42
N SER A 461 5.67 27.15 3.39
CA SER A 461 5.96 27.35 4.80
C SER A 461 7.41 27.02 5.14
N HIS A 462 7.97 25.97 4.53
CA HIS A 462 9.39 25.62 4.67
C HIS A 462 10.30 26.74 4.14
N PHE A 463 10.04 27.23 2.93
CA PHE A 463 10.81 28.32 2.33
C PHE A 463 10.65 29.66 3.05
N ALA A 464 9.45 29.96 3.56
CA ALA A 464 9.22 31.16 4.36
C ALA A 464 10.04 31.13 5.67
N ALA A 465 10.13 29.97 6.33
CA ALA A 465 10.97 29.80 7.50
C ALA A 465 12.47 29.97 7.18
N ALA A 466 12.93 29.44 6.04
CA ALA A 466 14.34 29.53 5.64
C ALA A 466 14.77 30.93 5.15
N SER A 467 13.85 31.70 4.55
CA SER A 467 14.20 32.98 3.91
C SER A 467 14.29 34.16 4.89
N ALA A 468 13.80 34.01 6.13
CA ALA A 468 13.60 35.09 7.11
C ALA A 468 12.80 36.29 6.54
N VAL A 469 12.11 36.09 5.41
CA VAL A 469 11.28 37.11 4.79
C VAL A 469 10.01 37.23 5.62
N ASP A 470 9.74 38.44 6.12
CA ASP A 470 8.46 38.73 6.77
C ASP A 470 7.33 38.40 5.79
N LYS A 471 6.50 37.40 6.14
CA LYS A 471 5.35 36.95 5.33
C LYS A 471 4.52 38.14 4.84
N LYS A 472 4.45 39.22 5.63
CA LYS A 472 3.72 40.45 5.28
C LYS A 472 4.29 41.16 4.05
N GLN A 473 5.59 41.14 3.80
CA GLN A 473 6.20 41.76 2.62
C GLN A 473 5.97 40.94 1.35
N ALA A 474 6.04 39.61 1.43
CA ALA A 474 5.79 38.74 0.29
C ALA A 474 4.32 38.79 -0.17
N VAL A 475 3.38 38.88 0.77
CA VAL A 475 1.93 38.92 0.48
C VAL A 475 1.47 40.28 -0.06
N LYS A 476 2.04 41.40 0.42
CA LYS A 476 1.62 42.77 0.01
C LYS A 476 1.79 43.07 -1.49
N LYS A 477 2.62 42.32 -2.22
CA LYS A 477 2.80 42.49 -3.68
C LYS A 477 1.96 41.56 -4.55
N ILE A 478 1.20 40.64 -3.96
CA ILE A 478 0.28 39.79 -4.72
C ILE A 478 -1.06 40.50 -4.69
N VAL A 479 -1.41 41.19 -5.78
CA VAL A 479 -2.77 41.72 -5.95
C VAL A 479 -3.70 40.51 -5.86
N PRO A 480 -4.64 40.47 -4.89
CA PRO A 480 -5.50 39.30 -4.72
C PRO A 480 -6.25 39.03 -6.02
N VAL A 481 -6.03 37.85 -6.60
CA VAL A 481 -6.62 37.46 -7.90
C VAL A 481 -8.16 37.47 -7.83
N ASN A 482 -8.71 37.43 -6.61
CA ASN A 482 -10.14 37.55 -6.33
C ASN A 482 -10.82 38.85 -6.82
N LYS A 483 -10.10 39.93 -7.14
CA LYS A 483 -10.76 41.19 -7.57
C LYS A 483 -11.20 41.23 -9.04
N GLN A 484 -10.73 40.32 -9.91
CA GLN A 484 -11.04 40.38 -11.35
C GLN A 484 -12.09 39.39 -11.87
N TYR A 485 -12.43 38.32 -11.14
CA TYR A 485 -13.52 37.43 -11.53
C TYR A 485 -14.87 37.94 -11.02
N LYS A 486 -15.37 39.05 -11.60
CA LYS A 486 -16.73 39.55 -11.35
C LYS A 486 -17.79 38.62 -11.98
N ASN A 487 -18.29 37.70 -11.16
CA ASN A 487 -19.68 37.21 -10.99
C ASN A 487 -20.62 36.82 -12.17
N THR A 488 -20.23 36.75 -13.45
CA THR A 488 -21.22 36.39 -14.50
C THR A 488 -20.89 35.23 -15.44
N LYS A 489 -19.66 34.71 -15.46
CA LYS A 489 -19.31 33.60 -16.36
C LYS A 489 -19.53 32.24 -15.70
N THR A 490 -20.43 31.43 -16.25
CA THR A 490 -20.56 30.00 -15.91
C THR A 490 -19.23 29.30 -16.21
N ILE A 491 -18.61 28.71 -15.19
CA ILE A 491 -17.37 27.93 -15.33
C ILE A 491 -17.73 26.51 -15.76
N GLY A 492 -17.22 26.08 -16.91
CA GLY A 492 -17.39 24.71 -17.40
C GLY A 492 -16.13 23.85 -17.24
N ASN A 493 -16.25 22.55 -17.56
CA ASN A 493 -15.14 21.60 -17.56
C ASN A 493 -13.92 22.08 -18.35
N LYS A 494 -14.15 22.75 -19.49
CA LYS A 494 -13.09 23.27 -20.36
C LYS A 494 -12.27 24.36 -19.66
N ASP A 495 -12.90 25.27 -18.91
CA ASP A 495 -12.19 26.33 -18.18
C ASP A 495 -11.32 25.72 -17.08
N VAL A 496 -11.84 24.74 -16.34
CA VAL A 496 -11.10 24.01 -15.28
C VAL A 496 -9.90 23.26 -15.87
N LEU A 497 -10.10 22.54 -16.97
CA LEU A 497 -9.02 21.81 -17.66
C LEU A 497 -7.92 22.76 -18.17
N GLN A 498 -8.30 23.86 -18.81
CA GLN A 498 -7.36 24.86 -19.30
C GLN A 498 -6.53 25.45 -18.16
N LYS A 499 -7.16 25.74 -17.02
CA LYS A 499 -6.46 26.22 -15.84
C LYS A 499 -5.48 25.17 -15.28
N ALA A 500 -5.89 23.91 -15.23
CA ALA A 500 -5.02 22.81 -14.82
C ALA A 500 -3.79 22.67 -15.73
N PHE A 501 -3.93 22.86 -17.04
CA PHE A 501 -2.79 22.86 -17.97
C PHE A 501 -1.85 24.04 -17.79
N TYR A 502 -2.41 25.22 -17.54
CA TYR A 502 -1.59 26.38 -17.19
C TYR A 502 -0.75 26.08 -15.94
N LEU A 503 -1.35 25.54 -14.88
CA LEU A 503 -0.64 25.17 -13.66
C LEU A 503 0.43 24.10 -13.89
N LYS A 504 0.15 23.10 -14.74
CA LYS A 504 1.14 22.08 -15.12
C LYS A 504 2.35 22.72 -15.81
N LYS A 505 2.12 23.68 -16.71
CA LYS A 505 3.20 24.44 -17.35
C LYS A 505 4.00 25.27 -16.33
N LEU A 506 3.32 25.90 -15.38
CA LEU A 506 3.96 26.67 -14.31
C LEU A 506 4.85 25.76 -13.42
N ILE A 507 4.36 24.59 -13.02
CA ILE A 507 5.15 23.58 -12.29
C ILE A 507 6.39 23.17 -13.09
N ALA A 508 6.23 22.89 -14.38
CA ALA A 508 7.37 22.54 -15.25
C ALA A 508 8.40 23.67 -15.32
N GLN A 509 7.95 24.93 -15.43
CA GLN A 509 8.84 26.10 -15.40
C GLN A 509 9.61 26.22 -14.09
N ILE A 510 8.94 26.04 -12.94
CA ILE A 510 9.59 26.05 -11.63
C ILE A 510 10.62 24.92 -11.56
N ASN A 511 10.27 23.71 -11.99
CA ASN A 511 11.21 22.58 -12.02
C ASN A 511 12.44 22.90 -12.88
N THR A 512 12.26 23.42 -14.10
CA THR A 512 13.38 23.83 -14.96
C THR A 512 14.26 24.91 -14.31
N GLN A 513 13.66 25.91 -13.66
CA GLN A 513 14.39 26.95 -12.92
C GLN A 513 15.22 26.40 -11.76
N GLN A 514 14.80 25.28 -11.17
CA GLN A 514 15.49 24.58 -10.08
C GLN A 514 16.49 23.51 -10.57
N GLY A 515 16.69 23.38 -11.89
CA GLY A 515 17.56 22.35 -12.45
C GLY A 515 16.98 20.94 -12.38
N LEU A 516 15.68 20.79 -12.09
CA LEU A 516 14.99 19.52 -12.18
C LEU A 516 14.76 19.15 -13.65
N SER A 517 15.31 18.00 -14.06
CA SER A 517 15.12 17.45 -15.40
C SER A 517 13.65 17.11 -15.65
N THR A 518 12.99 17.88 -16.53
CA THR A 518 11.60 17.65 -16.98
C THR A 518 11.54 16.88 -18.31
N ASN A 519 12.44 15.91 -18.51
CA ASN A 519 12.58 15.22 -19.81
C ASN A 519 11.36 14.38 -20.22
N ALA A 520 10.44 14.10 -19.30
CA ALA A 520 9.19 13.42 -19.61
C ALA A 520 8.14 14.40 -20.14
N SER A 521 7.77 14.24 -21.41
CA SER A 521 6.62 14.93 -22.00
C SER A 521 5.51 13.92 -22.27
N VAL A 522 4.38 14.12 -21.61
CA VAL A 522 3.13 13.42 -21.93
C VAL A 522 2.25 14.41 -22.67
N SER A 523 2.13 14.23 -23.99
CA SER A 523 1.15 14.97 -24.78
C SER A 523 -0.24 14.44 -24.41
N LEU A 524 -1.16 15.36 -24.12
CA LEU A 524 -2.51 14.98 -23.80
C LEU A 524 -3.36 14.95 -25.07
N PRO A 525 -4.32 14.02 -25.16
CA PRO A 525 -5.20 13.96 -26.30
C PRO A 525 -5.97 15.28 -26.42
N LYS A 526 -6.19 15.74 -27.66
CA LYS A 526 -7.10 16.85 -27.94
C LYS A 526 -8.52 16.35 -27.69
N VAL A 527 -9.06 16.60 -26.49
CA VAL A 527 -10.42 16.19 -26.14
C VAL A 527 -11.38 17.32 -26.51
N SER A 528 -12.28 17.08 -27.48
CA SER A 528 -13.32 18.04 -27.87
C SER A 528 -14.46 18.13 -26.85
N ASN A 529 -14.72 17.05 -26.11
CA ASN A 529 -15.71 16.99 -25.04
C ASN A 529 -15.05 16.58 -23.71
N VAL A 530 -14.67 17.57 -22.91
CA VAL A 530 -13.92 17.37 -21.66
C VAL A 530 -14.84 16.79 -20.57
N LYS A 531 -14.48 15.61 -20.05
CA LYS A 531 -15.15 14.99 -18.91
C LYS A 531 -14.42 15.31 -17.61
N ILE A 532 -15.12 15.19 -16.48
CA ILE A 532 -14.53 15.35 -15.13
C ILE A 532 -13.34 14.40 -14.93
N ALA A 533 -13.45 13.15 -15.39
CA ALA A 533 -12.37 12.18 -15.32
C ALA A 533 -11.10 12.59 -16.10
N ASP A 534 -11.23 13.42 -17.14
CA ASP A 534 -10.07 13.95 -17.87
C ASP A 534 -9.37 15.02 -17.05
N ILE A 535 -10.13 15.91 -16.39
CA ILE A 535 -9.61 16.92 -15.47
C ILE A 535 -8.88 16.23 -14.30
N TYR A 536 -9.48 15.17 -13.74
CA TYR A 536 -8.92 14.44 -12.62
C TYR A 536 -7.55 13.82 -12.93
N SER A 537 -7.37 13.25 -14.13
CA SER A 537 -6.05 12.76 -14.58
C SER A 537 -5.00 13.86 -14.66
N VAL A 538 -5.39 15.09 -15.03
CA VAL A 538 -4.46 16.23 -15.06
C VAL A 538 -4.05 16.63 -13.64
N PHE A 539 -4.97 16.57 -12.67
CA PHE A 539 -4.63 16.83 -11.25
C PHE A 539 -3.64 15.81 -10.69
N TRP A 540 -3.68 14.55 -11.13
CA TRP A 540 -2.64 13.57 -10.78
C TRP A 540 -1.26 13.93 -11.35
N GLN A 541 -1.21 14.53 -12.54
CA GLN A 541 0.05 15.02 -13.10
C GLN A 541 0.58 16.25 -12.35
N LEU A 542 -0.33 17.12 -11.86
CA LEU A 542 0.06 18.20 -10.94
C LEU A 542 0.62 17.62 -9.64
N ASP A 543 -0.04 16.61 -9.06
CA ASP A 543 0.41 15.95 -7.83
C ASP A 543 1.83 15.37 -7.94
N LEU A 544 2.12 14.67 -9.04
CA LEU A 544 3.46 14.16 -9.33
C LEU A 544 4.48 15.30 -9.41
N GLY A 545 4.19 16.35 -10.19
CA GLY A 545 5.11 17.48 -10.34
C GLY A 545 5.39 18.21 -9.03
N ILE A 546 4.40 18.31 -8.14
CA ILE A 546 4.55 18.90 -6.79
C ILE A 546 5.35 17.96 -5.88
N SER A 547 5.09 16.66 -5.94
CA SER A 547 5.80 15.67 -5.12
C SER A 547 7.27 15.56 -5.55
N GLU A 548 7.58 15.74 -6.84
CA GLU A 548 8.96 15.84 -7.34
C GLU A 548 9.70 17.06 -6.74
N MET A 549 9.02 18.21 -6.60
CA MET A 549 9.59 19.37 -5.92
C MET A 549 9.86 19.08 -4.45
N GLY A 550 8.90 18.47 -3.75
CA GLY A 550 9.05 18.06 -2.35
C GLY A 550 10.23 17.13 -2.15
N LEU A 551 10.36 16.10 -2.99
CA LEU A 551 11.49 15.17 -2.98
C LEU A 551 12.83 15.89 -3.23
N PHE A 552 12.88 16.76 -4.25
CA PHE A 552 14.10 17.50 -4.59
C PHE A 552 14.61 18.36 -3.43
N TRP A 553 13.70 18.99 -2.69
CA TRP A 553 14.03 19.82 -1.53
C TRP A 553 14.06 19.05 -0.21
N GLY A 554 13.79 17.74 -0.19
CA GLY A 554 13.75 16.93 1.03
C GLY A 554 12.64 17.32 2.00
N ILE A 555 11.51 17.84 1.51
CA ILE A 555 10.39 18.31 2.32
C ILE A 555 9.27 17.27 2.30
N ASP A 556 8.79 16.90 3.49
CA ASP A 556 7.60 16.06 3.62
C ASP A 556 6.33 16.88 3.31
N THR A 557 5.83 16.71 2.09
CA THR A 557 4.62 17.34 1.57
C THR A 557 3.37 16.51 1.82
N GLN A 558 3.43 15.31 2.41
CA GLN A 558 2.26 14.45 2.55
C GLN A 558 1.13 15.16 3.31
N ALA A 559 0.10 15.60 2.60
CA ALA A 559 -1.05 16.25 3.20
C ALA A 559 -2.10 15.21 3.61
N VAL A 560 -2.91 15.54 4.61
CA VAL A 560 -4.13 14.77 4.89
C VAL A 560 -5.15 15.16 3.83
N LYS A 561 -5.79 14.18 3.20
CA LYS A 561 -6.92 14.45 2.29
C LYS A 561 -8.06 15.05 3.12
N SER A 562 -8.67 16.14 2.64
CA SER A 562 -9.81 16.75 3.31
C SER A 562 -10.94 15.73 3.51
N VAL A 563 -11.65 15.81 4.64
CA VAL A 563 -12.88 15.02 4.90
C VAL A 563 -13.90 15.22 3.78
N LYS A 564 -14.78 14.23 3.54
CA LYS A 564 -15.86 14.29 2.52
C LYS A 564 -16.54 15.65 2.57
N VAL A 565 -16.36 16.43 1.50
CA VAL A 565 -17.04 17.70 1.30
C VAL A 565 -18.20 17.47 0.34
N ASN A 566 -19.39 17.89 0.75
CA ASN A 566 -20.60 17.74 -0.06
C ASN A 566 -20.92 19.04 -0.81
N ASN A 567 -21.62 18.90 -1.94
CA ASN A 567 -22.21 19.99 -2.72
C ASN A 567 -21.20 21.00 -3.28
N LYS A 568 -20.01 20.55 -3.68
CA LYS A 568 -19.04 21.40 -4.38
C LYS A 568 -19.40 21.53 -5.84
N GLN A 569 -19.23 22.76 -6.34
CA GLN A 569 -19.44 23.09 -7.74
C GLN A 569 -18.12 23.28 -8.50
N LEU A 570 -18.12 23.19 -9.84
CA LEU A 570 -16.94 23.50 -10.67
C LEU A 570 -16.34 24.89 -10.40
N ILE A 571 -17.16 25.88 -10.03
CA ILE A 571 -16.67 27.21 -9.63
C ILE A 571 -15.81 27.15 -8.37
N ASP A 572 -16.12 26.26 -7.42
CA ASP A 572 -15.34 26.07 -6.20
C ASP A 572 -14.00 25.40 -6.50
N VAL A 573 -14.01 24.40 -7.40
CA VAL A 573 -12.80 23.76 -7.91
C VAL A 573 -11.90 24.80 -8.58
N TYR A 574 -12.48 25.65 -9.43
CA TYR A 574 -11.74 26.69 -10.14
C TYR A 574 -11.14 27.74 -9.19
N ARG A 575 -11.90 28.20 -8.19
CA ARG A 575 -11.39 29.10 -7.15
C ARG A 575 -10.20 28.49 -6.40
N LYS A 576 -10.29 27.20 -6.07
CA LYS A 576 -9.18 26.52 -5.40
C LYS A 576 -7.94 26.37 -6.30
N LEU A 577 -8.12 26.20 -7.61
CA LEU A 577 -7.02 26.25 -8.58
C LEU A 577 -6.36 27.64 -8.66
N LEU A 578 -7.09 28.73 -8.45
CA LEU A 578 -6.50 30.07 -8.34
C LEU A 578 -5.65 30.19 -7.07
N THR A 579 -6.11 29.65 -5.94
CA THR A 579 -5.27 29.56 -4.73
C THR A 579 -3.99 28.77 -4.98
N LEU A 580 -4.10 27.63 -5.69
CA LEU A 580 -2.95 26.82 -6.07
C LEU A 580 -1.96 27.59 -6.96
N GLU A 581 -2.45 28.39 -7.91
CA GLU A 581 -1.63 29.28 -8.73
C GLU A 581 -0.87 30.30 -7.90
N GLU A 582 -1.56 31.04 -7.03
CA GLU A 582 -0.95 32.04 -6.15
C GLU A 582 0.16 31.42 -5.31
N ASN A 583 -0.10 30.24 -4.76
CA ASN A 583 0.85 29.47 -3.98
C ASN A 583 2.07 29.01 -4.79
N LEU A 584 1.90 28.56 -6.03
CA LEU A 584 3.00 28.18 -6.93
C LEU A 584 3.84 29.40 -7.35
N LEU A 585 3.21 30.54 -7.62
CA LEU A 585 3.92 31.78 -7.93
C LEU A 585 4.74 32.27 -6.73
N MET A 586 4.21 32.12 -5.51
CA MET A 586 4.94 32.41 -4.28
C MET A 586 6.17 31.50 -4.14
N LEU A 587 5.99 30.19 -4.35
CA LEU A 587 7.06 29.19 -4.31
C LEU A 587 8.17 29.48 -5.32
N SER A 588 7.79 29.88 -6.55
CA SER A 588 8.74 30.30 -7.58
C SER A 588 9.61 31.48 -7.13
N ARG A 589 9.01 32.49 -6.48
CA ARG A 589 9.75 33.65 -5.96
C ARG A 589 10.70 33.27 -4.82
N TYR A 590 10.25 32.46 -3.87
CA TYR A 590 11.09 32.03 -2.76
C TYR A 590 12.28 31.20 -3.24
N SER A 591 12.05 30.28 -4.19
CA SER A 591 13.11 29.42 -4.69
C SER A 591 14.20 30.20 -5.45
N ILE A 592 13.84 31.26 -6.19
CA ILE A 592 14.81 32.19 -6.80
C ILE A 592 15.65 32.89 -5.73
N GLN A 593 15.02 33.39 -4.67
CA GLN A 593 15.73 34.10 -3.58
C GLN A 593 16.71 33.21 -2.84
N VAL A 594 16.32 31.97 -2.53
CA VAL A 594 17.21 30.99 -1.88
C VAL A 594 18.41 30.66 -2.78
N ASN A 595 18.19 30.45 -4.08
CA ASN A 595 19.27 30.17 -5.02
C ASN A 595 20.25 31.34 -5.18
N SER A 596 19.76 32.59 -5.15
CA SER A 596 20.64 33.76 -5.19
C SER A 596 21.54 33.89 -3.95
N ARG A 597 21.11 33.41 -2.79
CA ARG A 597 21.91 33.44 -1.55
C ARG A 597 22.94 32.32 -1.49
N ASN A 598 22.67 31.17 -2.12
CA ASN A 598 23.62 30.06 -2.14
C ASN A 598 24.76 30.26 -3.15
N ASN A 599 24.59 31.17 -4.12
CA ASN A 599 25.55 31.44 -5.19
C ASN A 599 26.41 32.70 -4.97
N GLY A 600 26.16 33.46 -3.90
CA GLY A 600 26.94 34.65 -3.52
C GLY A 600 27.58 34.43 -2.17
#